data_AF-A0AAD6UEK2-F1
#
_entry.id   AF-A0AAD6UEK2-F1
#
_cell.length_a   1.000
_cell.length_b   1.000
_cell.length_c   1.000
_cell.angle_alpha   90.00
_cell.angle_beta   90.00
_cell.angle_gamma   90.00
#
_symmetry.space_group_name_H-M   'P 1'
#
loop_
_entity.id
_entity.type
_entity.pdbx_description
1 polymer ?
#
loop_
_entity_poly.entity_id
_entity_poly.type
_entity_poly.pdbx_seq_one_letter_code
_entity_poly.pdbx_strand_id
1 'polypeptide(L)'
;MPSVTFHVDAVLADMDGTLVDSKAAVEGAWDVFKLSYPHIDVTQILSSSHGVRTTDNLRIHCGITDPDELEREAERFEMAIVTSASATNGGSGIVLLPGVKAAMDELAPRKALPNPLWAICTSATRIYATTALKLAGVPMPDAFVVAEDVAQGKPYPDPYLLGAKLCGVKPENCVVLEDAPAGVRSGQAAGCKTIGLLTSHSREQMEAVKPDFLVKDLSSVSMKCTENGVDVTVHLED
;
A
#
# COMPACT_ATOMS: atom_id res chain seq x y z
N MET A 1 -21.11 -17.52 3.64
CA MET A 1 -20.37 -16.69 4.61
C MET A 1 -21.18 -15.45 4.85
N PRO A 2 -21.28 -14.96 6.10
CA PRO A 2 -21.83 -13.64 6.36
C PRO A 2 -21.04 -12.59 5.56
N SER A 3 -21.73 -11.60 5.02
CA SER A 3 -21.10 -10.50 4.31
C SER A 3 -21.75 -9.17 4.67
N VAL A 4 -20.96 -8.11 4.57
CA VAL A 4 -21.40 -6.73 4.78
C VAL A 4 -21.15 -5.96 3.50
N THR A 5 -22.18 -5.28 3.00
CA THR A 5 -22.06 -4.41 1.82
C THR A 5 -22.31 -2.97 2.22
N PHE A 6 -21.46 -2.08 1.73
CA PHE A 6 -21.60 -0.64 1.91
C PHE A 6 -21.15 0.10 0.65
N HIS A 7 -21.60 1.34 0.52
CA HIS A 7 -21.27 2.20 -0.62
C HIS A 7 -20.18 3.20 -0.24
N VAL A 8 -19.28 3.49 -1.17
CA VAL A 8 -18.25 4.55 -1.09
C VAL A 8 -18.13 5.28 -2.40
N ASP A 9 -17.70 6.54 -2.35
CA ASP A 9 -17.48 7.34 -3.55
C ASP A 9 -16.12 6.99 -4.19
N ALA A 10 -15.13 6.56 -3.40
CA ALA A 10 -13.83 6.12 -3.89
C ALA A 10 -13.13 5.06 -3.02
N VAL A 11 -12.27 4.26 -3.66
CA VAL A 11 -11.38 3.27 -3.02
C VAL A 11 -9.94 3.79 -3.03
N LEU A 12 -9.30 3.89 -1.87
CA LEU A 12 -7.92 4.34 -1.73
C LEU A 12 -7.06 3.13 -1.32
N ALA A 13 -6.23 2.62 -2.23
CA ALA A 13 -5.44 1.43 -1.99
C ALA A 13 -3.99 1.78 -1.63
N ASP A 14 -3.41 1.11 -0.64
CA ASP A 14 -1.96 0.96 -0.58
C ASP A 14 -1.43 0.11 -1.75
N MET A 15 -0.10 0.04 -1.94
CA MET A 15 0.54 -0.73 -3.00
C MET A 15 1.23 -2.00 -2.48
N ASP A 16 2.31 -1.86 -1.71
CA ASP A 16 3.20 -2.95 -1.28
C ASP A 16 2.53 -3.77 -0.16
N GLY A 17 2.24 -5.05 -0.43
CA GLY A 17 1.50 -5.89 0.51
C GLY A 17 -0.02 -5.77 0.38
N THR A 18 -0.54 -4.76 -0.33
CA THR A 18 -1.97 -4.60 -0.59
C THR A 18 -2.37 -4.99 -2.03
N LEU A 19 -1.72 -4.39 -3.03
CA LEU A 19 -1.95 -4.71 -4.45
C LEU A 19 -0.89 -5.65 -5.02
N VAL A 20 0.34 -5.53 -4.54
CA VAL A 20 1.47 -6.33 -5.03
C VAL A 20 2.15 -7.06 -3.89
N ASP A 21 2.59 -8.29 -4.14
CA ASP A 21 3.51 -9.01 -3.27
C ASP A 21 4.94 -8.58 -3.63
N SER A 22 5.53 -7.75 -2.78
CA SER A 22 6.91 -7.27 -2.89
C SER A 22 7.80 -7.77 -1.74
N LYS A 23 7.28 -8.65 -0.86
CA LYS A 23 7.93 -8.99 0.41
C LYS A 23 9.33 -9.56 0.24
N ALA A 24 9.49 -10.55 -0.64
CA ALA A 24 10.79 -11.18 -0.90
C ALA A 24 11.80 -10.20 -1.51
N ALA A 25 11.33 -9.24 -2.32
CA ALA A 25 12.18 -8.23 -2.93
C ALA A 25 12.65 -7.19 -1.89
N VAL A 26 11.76 -6.80 -0.97
CA VAL A 26 12.08 -5.90 0.15
C VAL A 26 13.06 -6.57 1.13
N GLU A 27 12.87 -7.85 1.44
CA GLU A 27 13.80 -8.63 2.27
C GLU A 27 15.20 -8.69 1.63
N GLY A 28 15.28 -9.00 0.33
CA GLY A 28 16.54 -8.98 -0.41
C GLY A 28 17.23 -7.61 -0.44
N ALA A 29 16.46 -6.52 -0.53
CA ALA A 29 17.01 -5.16 -0.45
C ALA A 29 17.62 -4.87 0.93
N TRP A 30 16.96 -5.31 2.01
CA TRP A 30 17.51 -5.19 3.36
C TRP A 30 18.77 -6.02 3.57
N ASP A 31 18.85 -7.23 3.00
CA ASP A 31 20.06 -8.04 3.02
C ASP A 31 21.24 -7.35 2.32
N VAL A 32 21.00 -6.69 1.19
CA VAL A 32 22.01 -5.86 0.52
C VAL A 32 22.43 -4.68 1.41
N PHE A 33 21.47 -4.02 2.07
CA PHE A 33 21.75 -2.88 2.94
C PHE A 33 22.53 -3.26 4.20
N LYS A 34 22.36 -4.48 4.71
CA LYS A 34 23.13 -4.99 5.85
C LYS A 34 24.63 -5.01 5.59
N LEU A 35 25.07 -5.05 4.32
CA LEU A 35 26.49 -4.94 3.96
C LEU A 35 27.07 -3.55 4.26
N SER A 36 26.28 -2.49 4.06
CA SER A 36 26.66 -1.11 4.35
C SER A 36 26.35 -0.72 5.80
N TYR A 37 25.30 -1.30 6.37
CA TYR A 37 24.82 -1.02 7.73
C TYR A 37 24.78 -2.32 8.55
N PRO A 38 25.93 -2.85 9.00
CA PRO A 38 26.01 -4.19 9.62
C PRO A 38 25.32 -4.30 10.99
N HIS A 39 24.92 -3.16 11.58
CA HIS A 39 24.22 -3.11 12.86
C HIS A 39 22.70 -3.30 12.73
N ILE A 40 22.14 -3.32 11.51
CA ILE A 40 20.70 -3.48 11.32
C ILE A 40 20.25 -4.91 11.62
N ASP A 41 19.07 -5.02 12.23
CA ASP A 41 18.35 -6.29 12.40
C ASP A 41 17.21 -6.37 11.37
N VAL A 42 17.45 -7.08 10.28
CA VAL A 42 16.47 -7.25 9.18
C VAL A 42 15.17 -7.88 9.70
N THR A 43 15.24 -8.83 10.64
CA THR A 43 14.05 -9.47 11.21
C THR A 43 13.20 -8.44 11.95
N GLN A 44 13.84 -7.59 12.75
CA GLN A 44 13.15 -6.53 13.48
C GLN A 44 12.57 -5.48 12.52
N ILE A 45 13.32 -5.11 11.49
CA ILE A 45 12.88 -4.14 10.47
C ILE A 45 11.61 -4.66 9.79
N LEU A 46 11.64 -5.88 9.24
CA LEU A 46 10.49 -6.47 8.55
C LEU A 46 9.25 -6.58 9.46
N SER A 47 9.41 -6.66 10.78
CA SER A 47 8.27 -6.67 11.71
C SER A 47 7.61 -5.30 11.93
N SER A 48 8.26 -4.20 11.53
CA SER A 48 7.87 -2.82 11.91
C SER A 48 7.91 -1.79 10.79
N SER A 49 8.58 -2.07 9.67
CA SER A 49 8.87 -1.10 8.60
C SER A 49 7.82 -1.01 7.50
N HIS A 50 6.95 -2.01 7.38
CA HIS A 50 5.96 -2.11 6.31
C HIS A 50 4.95 -0.94 6.39
N GLY A 51 4.61 -0.39 5.22
CA GLY A 51 3.73 0.77 5.07
C GLY A 51 4.36 2.11 5.44
N VAL A 52 5.61 2.17 5.90
CA VAL A 52 6.32 3.42 6.25
C VAL A 52 7.26 3.82 5.12
N ARG A 53 7.47 5.13 4.92
CA ARG A 53 8.37 5.65 3.87
C ARG A 53 9.79 5.12 4.06
N THR A 54 10.45 4.83 2.94
CA THR A 54 11.83 4.35 2.90
C THR A 54 12.78 5.27 3.68
N THR A 55 12.68 6.59 3.48
CA THR A 55 13.49 7.59 4.20
C THR A 55 13.26 7.55 5.72
N ASP A 56 12.03 7.33 6.17
CA ASP A 56 11.71 7.25 7.60
C ASP A 56 12.27 5.94 8.20
N ASN A 57 12.19 4.82 7.48
CA ASN A 57 12.80 3.56 7.88
C ASN A 57 14.34 3.65 7.94
N LEU A 58 14.98 4.25 6.94
CA LEU A 58 16.44 4.42 6.92
C LEU A 58 16.92 5.33 8.06
N ARG A 59 16.17 6.37 8.39
CA ARG A 59 16.47 7.23 9.56
C ARG A 59 16.45 6.43 10.87
N ILE A 60 15.42 5.61 11.05
CA ILE A 60 15.22 4.82 12.28
C ILE A 60 16.24 3.70 12.41
N HIS A 61 16.48 2.96 11.33
CA HIS A 61 17.22 1.70 11.39
C HIS A 61 18.68 1.82 10.98
N CYS A 62 19.00 2.73 10.04
CA CYS A 62 20.37 2.95 9.58
C CYS A 62 21.03 4.18 10.22
N GLY A 63 20.28 4.96 11.00
CA GLY A 63 20.79 6.13 11.72
C GLY A 63 21.16 7.32 10.83
N ILE A 64 20.66 7.35 9.60
CA ILE A 64 20.98 8.42 8.63
C ILE A 64 20.19 9.67 9.00
N THR A 65 20.89 10.77 9.28
CA THR A 65 20.27 12.04 9.67
C THR A 65 20.36 13.12 8.60
N ASP A 66 21.34 13.02 7.70
CA ASP A 66 21.51 13.97 6.61
C ASP A 66 20.39 13.80 5.56
N PRO A 67 19.63 14.86 5.23
CA PRO A 67 18.52 14.75 4.29
C PRO A 67 18.94 14.30 2.88
N ASP A 68 20.08 14.79 2.39
CA ASP A 68 20.53 14.46 1.04
C ASP A 68 21.04 13.00 0.98
N GLU A 69 21.69 12.52 2.04
CA GLU A 69 22.07 11.11 2.19
C GLU A 69 20.84 10.20 2.30
N LEU A 70 19.83 10.60 3.06
CA LEU A 70 18.57 9.84 3.17
C LEU A 70 17.90 9.64 1.81
N GLU A 71 17.85 10.68 0.99
CA GLU A 71 17.24 10.59 -0.34
C GLU A 71 18.04 9.64 -1.24
N ARG A 72 19.36 9.80 -1.29
CA ARG A 72 20.25 8.92 -2.08
C ARG A 72 20.14 7.46 -1.63
N GLU A 73 20.10 7.22 -0.32
CA GLU A 73 19.99 5.87 0.22
C GLU A 73 18.58 5.28 0.04
N ALA A 74 17.53 6.10 0.03
CA ALA A 74 16.19 5.65 -0.32
C ALA A 74 16.11 5.20 -1.77
N GLU A 75 16.66 5.99 -2.71
CA GLU A 75 16.77 5.59 -4.12
C GLU A 75 17.58 4.29 -4.28
N ARG A 76 18.71 4.18 -3.57
CA ARG A 76 19.55 2.97 -3.58
C ARG A 76 18.81 1.76 -3.03
N PHE A 77 18.02 1.94 -1.96
CA PHE A 77 17.22 0.89 -1.34
C PHE A 77 16.16 0.38 -2.30
N GLU A 78 15.39 1.29 -2.89
CA GLU A 78 14.30 0.89 -3.78
C GLU A 78 14.79 0.31 -5.10
N MET A 79 15.95 0.75 -5.61
CA MET A 79 16.63 0.08 -6.72
C MET A 79 17.06 -1.35 -6.36
N ALA A 80 17.50 -1.56 -5.11
CA ALA A 80 17.83 -2.90 -4.62
C ALA A 80 16.59 -3.79 -4.51
N ILE A 81 15.39 -3.24 -4.24
CA ILE A 81 14.12 -3.99 -4.29
C ILE A 81 13.87 -4.50 -5.71
N VAL A 82 13.92 -3.61 -6.71
CA VAL A 82 13.71 -3.98 -8.12
C VAL A 82 14.74 -5.02 -8.60
N THR A 83 15.99 -4.85 -8.20
CA THR A 83 17.08 -5.79 -8.54
C THR A 83 16.86 -7.15 -7.89
N SER A 84 16.50 -7.16 -6.59
CA SER A 84 16.21 -8.39 -5.84
C SER A 84 15.03 -9.16 -6.40
N ALA A 85 13.98 -8.44 -6.85
CA ALA A 85 12.82 -9.03 -7.50
C ALA A 85 13.17 -9.79 -8.79
N SER A 86 14.27 -9.44 -9.46
CA SER A 86 14.72 -10.09 -10.69
C SER A 86 15.67 -11.27 -10.44
N ALA A 87 16.22 -11.39 -9.24
CA ALA A 87 17.27 -12.36 -8.89
C ALA A 87 16.73 -13.64 -8.23
N THR A 88 15.44 -13.71 -7.89
CA THR A 88 14.82 -14.90 -7.28
C THR A 88 14.74 -16.06 -8.29
N ASN A 89 15.59 -17.07 -8.08
CA ASN A 89 15.68 -18.30 -8.88
C ASN A 89 14.35 -19.07 -8.94
N GLY A 90 13.51 -18.79 -9.94
CA GLY A 90 12.34 -19.60 -10.29
C GLY A 90 11.03 -19.28 -9.56
N GLY A 91 10.96 -18.19 -8.79
CA GLY A 91 9.74 -17.72 -8.13
C GLY A 91 9.52 -16.24 -8.45
N SER A 92 8.45 -15.97 -9.21
CA SER A 92 7.81 -14.69 -9.50
C SER A 92 8.32 -13.49 -8.68
N GLY A 93 8.82 -12.45 -9.36
CA GLY A 93 9.19 -11.16 -8.76
C GLY A 93 7.99 -10.41 -8.15
N ILE A 94 7.95 -9.08 -8.28
CA ILE A 94 6.79 -8.31 -7.81
C ILE A 94 5.54 -8.73 -8.61
N VAL A 95 4.54 -9.32 -7.95
CA VAL A 95 3.33 -9.88 -8.58
C VAL A 95 2.04 -9.43 -7.92
N LEU A 96 0.90 -9.62 -8.59
CA LEU A 96 -0.41 -9.33 -8.02
C LEU A 96 -0.72 -10.24 -6.82
N LEU A 97 -1.26 -9.64 -5.76
CA LEU A 97 -1.87 -10.39 -4.68
C LEU A 97 -3.24 -10.97 -5.10
N PRO A 98 -3.72 -12.04 -4.42
CA PRO A 98 -5.04 -12.61 -4.68
C PRO A 98 -6.17 -11.56 -4.60
N GLY A 99 -7.12 -11.65 -5.54
CA GLY A 99 -8.28 -10.75 -5.62
C GLY A 99 -8.02 -9.39 -6.29
N VAL A 100 -6.77 -8.95 -6.40
CA VAL A 100 -6.42 -7.63 -6.96
C VAL A 100 -6.92 -7.48 -8.39
N LYS A 101 -6.73 -8.51 -9.24
CA LYS A 101 -7.19 -8.46 -10.63
C LYS A 101 -8.69 -8.17 -10.73
N ALA A 102 -9.51 -8.85 -9.92
CA ALA A 102 -10.96 -8.66 -9.93
C ALA A 102 -11.35 -7.26 -9.45
N ALA A 103 -10.67 -6.72 -8.43
CA ALA A 103 -10.87 -5.35 -7.99
C ALA A 103 -10.50 -4.33 -9.09
N MET A 104 -9.37 -4.52 -9.77
CA MET A 104 -8.91 -3.63 -10.84
C MET A 104 -9.83 -3.66 -12.07
N ASP A 105 -10.40 -4.82 -12.42
CA ASP A 105 -11.37 -4.93 -13.52
C ASP A 105 -12.63 -4.06 -13.24
N GLU A 106 -13.02 -3.92 -11.98
CA GLU A 106 -14.18 -3.11 -11.56
C GLU A 106 -13.85 -1.63 -11.43
N LEU A 107 -12.66 -1.31 -10.91
CA LEU A 107 -12.18 0.06 -10.66
C LEU A 107 -11.53 0.74 -11.88
N ALA A 108 -11.37 0.02 -13.00
CA ALA A 108 -10.74 0.56 -14.20
C ALA A 108 -11.39 1.90 -14.66
N PRO A 109 -10.60 2.86 -15.18
CA PRO A 109 -11.12 4.16 -15.59
C PRO A 109 -12.29 4.06 -16.57
N ARG A 110 -13.37 4.82 -16.30
CA ARG A 110 -14.57 4.86 -17.15
C ARG A 110 -14.82 6.27 -17.64
N LYS A 111 -14.89 6.44 -18.97
CA LYS A 111 -15.13 7.74 -19.63
C LYS A 111 -16.41 8.47 -19.17
N ALA A 112 -17.37 7.75 -18.59
CA ALA A 112 -18.63 8.31 -18.14
C ALA A 112 -18.56 9.00 -16.76
N LEU A 113 -17.48 8.77 -16.00
CA LEU A 113 -17.33 9.33 -14.66
C LEU A 113 -16.42 10.56 -14.69
N PRO A 114 -16.77 11.64 -13.97
CA PRO A 114 -16.02 12.89 -14.00
C PRO A 114 -14.71 12.81 -13.22
N ASN A 115 -14.62 11.89 -12.24
CA ASN A 115 -13.47 11.72 -11.36
C ASN A 115 -13.05 10.24 -11.28
N PRO A 116 -11.79 9.94 -10.94
CA PRO A 116 -11.34 8.57 -10.68
C PRO A 116 -12.09 7.94 -9.49
N LEU A 117 -12.50 6.67 -9.63
CA LEU A 117 -13.14 5.90 -8.55
C LEU A 117 -12.15 5.31 -7.55
N TRP A 118 -10.86 5.41 -7.84
CA TRP A 118 -9.83 4.87 -6.97
C TRP A 118 -8.53 5.64 -7.11
N ALA A 119 -7.69 5.51 -6.09
CA ALA A 119 -6.33 6.01 -6.06
C ALA A 119 -5.38 4.97 -5.45
N ILE A 120 -4.12 5.01 -5.86
CA ILE A 120 -3.04 4.38 -5.11
C ILE A 120 -2.40 5.44 -4.21
N CYS A 121 -2.23 5.12 -2.93
CA CYS A 121 -1.58 5.96 -1.92
C CYS A 121 -0.47 5.15 -1.24
N THR A 122 0.76 5.30 -1.72
CA THR A 122 1.92 4.50 -1.28
C THR A 122 2.98 5.34 -0.56
N SER A 123 3.73 4.67 0.31
CA SER A 123 4.94 5.20 0.97
C SER A 123 6.22 5.04 0.12
N ALA A 124 6.12 4.42 -1.06
CA ALA A 124 7.19 4.26 -2.04
C ALA A 124 7.45 5.54 -2.86
N THR A 125 8.68 5.70 -3.38
CA THR A 125 8.95 6.76 -4.37
C THR A 125 8.21 6.51 -5.69
N ARG A 126 8.09 7.56 -6.50
CA ARG A 126 7.48 7.47 -7.83
C ARG A 126 8.18 6.47 -8.74
N ILE A 127 9.51 6.42 -8.68
CA ILE A 127 10.32 5.58 -9.56
C ILE A 127 10.05 4.10 -9.25
N TYR A 128 10.13 3.73 -7.97
CA TYR A 128 9.89 2.36 -7.54
C TYR A 128 8.44 1.95 -7.77
N ALA A 129 7.48 2.75 -7.30
CA ALA A 129 6.07 2.40 -7.41
C ALA A 129 5.63 2.22 -8.87
N THR A 130 6.05 3.11 -9.77
CA THR A 130 5.76 2.95 -11.21
C THR A 130 6.37 1.66 -11.79
N THR A 131 7.56 1.27 -11.32
CA THR A 131 8.24 0.05 -11.77
C THR A 131 7.55 -1.21 -11.23
N ALA A 132 7.24 -1.23 -9.93
CA ALA A 132 6.53 -2.30 -9.26
C ALA A 132 5.15 -2.58 -9.90
N LEU A 133 4.37 -1.53 -10.16
CA LEU A 133 3.06 -1.67 -10.82
C LEU A 133 3.19 -2.28 -12.22
N LYS A 134 4.19 -1.87 -13.00
CA LYS A 134 4.46 -2.44 -14.33
C LYS A 134 4.88 -3.91 -14.27
N LEU A 135 5.74 -4.28 -13.33
CA LEU A 135 6.20 -5.66 -13.15
C LEU A 135 5.04 -6.58 -12.75
N ALA A 136 4.18 -6.13 -11.84
CA ALA A 136 3.01 -6.88 -11.40
C ALA A 136 1.87 -6.89 -12.43
N GLY A 137 1.85 -5.94 -13.38
CA GLY A 137 0.74 -5.77 -14.32
C GLY A 137 -0.48 -5.07 -13.69
N VAL A 138 -0.28 -4.26 -12.65
CA VAL A 138 -1.32 -3.36 -12.13
C VAL A 138 -1.45 -2.17 -13.11
N PRO A 139 -2.68 -1.80 -13.53
CA PRO A 139 -2.86 -0.61 -14.36
C PRO A 139 -2.43 0.64 -13.60
N MET A 140 -1.81 1.60 -14.31
CA MET A 140 -1.49 2.89 -13.71
C MET A 140 -2.79 3.63 -13.33
N PRO A 141 -2.94 4.09 -12.08
CA PRO A 141 -4.12 4.83 -11.66
C PRO A 141 -4.08 6.26 -12.18
N ASP A 142 -5.25 6.85 -12.44
CA ASP A 142 -5.38 8.28 -12.74
C ASP A 142 -5.08 9.15 -11.51
N ALA A 143 -5.39 8.65 -10.32
CA ALA A 143 -5.04 9.26 -9.04
C ALA A 143 -3.91 8.46 -8.37
N PHE A 144 -2.72 9.05 -8.29
CA PHE A 144 -1.51 8.38 -7.81
C PHE A 144 -0.73 9.25 -6.83
N VAL A 145 -0.74 8.85 -5.55
CA VAL A 145 -0.02 9.51 -4.47
C VAL A 145 1.18 8.66 -4.06
N VAL A 146 2.37 9.26 -4.12
CA VAL A 146 3.65 8.64 -3.75
C VAL A 146 4.32 9.41 -2.61
N ALA A 147 5.45 8.91 -2.10
CA ALA A 147 6.17 9.46 -0.96
C ALA A 147 6.49 10.96 -1.09
N GLU A 148 6.86 11.39 -2.30
CA GLU A 148 7.28 12.76 -2.63
C GLU A 148 6.11 13.76 -2.65
N ASP A 149 4.87 13.28 -2.79
CA ASP A 149 3.69 14.14 -2.94
C ASP A 149 3.16 14.66 -1.58
N VAL A 150 3.70 14.15 -0.46
CA VAL A 150 3.21 14.44 0.89
C VAL A 150 4.30 14.91 1.85
N ALA A 151 3.94 15.84 2.73
CA ALA A 151 4.87 16.29 3.78
C ALA A 151 5.12 15.17 4.81
N GLN A 152 4.04 14.51 5.26
CA GLN A 152 4.10 13.46 6.26
C GLN A 152 3.57 12.13 5.69
N GLY A 153 4.37 11.07 5.76
CA GLY A 153 3.97 9.73 5.35
C GLY A 153 3.10 9.04 6.39
N LYS A 154 2.68 7.79 6.12
CA LYS A 154 1.95 6.97 7.10
C LYS A 154 2.77 6.85 8.39
N PRO A 155 2.18 7.01 9.59
CA PRO A 155 0.76 6.94 9.92
C PRO A 155 0.00 8.29 9.87
N TYR A 156 0.61 9.36 9.38
CA TYR A 156 -0.08 10.64 9.21
C TYR A 156 -1.11 10.56 8.07
N PRO A 157 -2.20 11.35 8.11
CA PRO A 157 -3.33 11.19 7.19
C PRO A 157 -3.06 11.74 5.78
N ASP A 158 -1.98 12.51 5.57
CA ASP A 158 -1.69 13.24 4.35
C ASP A 158 -1.84 12.40 3.05
N PRO A 159 -1.35 11.15 2.96
CA PRO A 159 -1.49 10.35 1.74
C PRO A 159 -2.94 10.10 1.34
N TYR A 160 -3.79 9.71 2.29
CA TYR A 160 -5.20 9.41 2.00
C TYR A 160 -6.06 10.66 1.85
N LEU A 161 -5.72 11.76 2.56
CA LEU A 161 -6.34 13.06 2.31
C LEU A 161 -6.07 13.54 0.87
N LEU A 162 -4.83 13.37 0.40
CA LEU A 162 -4.47 13.70 -0.98
C LEU A 162 -5.15 12.76 -1.97
N GLY A 163 -5.20 11.45 -1.70
CA GLY A 163 -5.90 10.47 -2.54
C GLY A 163 -7.39 10.80 -2.71
N ALA A 164 -8.11 11.05 -1.62
CA ALA A 164 -9.50 11.48 -1.65
C ALA A 164 -9.69 12.78 -2.45
N LYS A 165 -8.79 13.75 -2.28
CA LYS A 165 -8.79 15.01 -3.04
C LYS A 165 -8.60 14.78 -4.54
N LEU A 166 -7.70 13.88 -4.96
CA LEU A 166 -7.49 13.54 -6.38
C LEU A 166 -8.70 12.81 -6.98
N CYS A 167 -9.42 12.03 -6.19
CA CYS A 167 -10.71 11.45 -6.56
C CYS A 167 -11.88 12.47 -6.50
N GLY A 168 -11.64 13.70 -6.04
CA GLY A 168 -12.68 14.73 -5.97
C GLY A 168 -13.78 14.45 -4.93
N VAL A 169 -13.49 13.67 -3.90
CA VAL A 169 -14.45 13.22 -2.87
C VAL A 169 -13.97 13.56 -1.47
N LYS A 170 -14.87 13.43 -0.48
CA LYS A 170 -14.51 13.60 0.92
C LYS A 170 -13.93 12.29 1.49
N PRO A 171 -12.94 12.35 2.41
CA PRO A 171 -12.38 11.16 3.05
C PRO A 171 -13.42 10.27 3.76
N GLU A 172 -14.44 10.87 4.37
CA GLU A 172 -15.55 10.15 5.05
C GLU A 172 -16.38 9.26 4.11
N ASN A 173 -16.29 9.49 2.80
CA ASN A 173 -16.93 8.70 1.75
C ASN A 173 -15.95 7.74 1.06
N CYS A 174 -14.74 7.58 1.58
CA CYS A 174 -13.73 6.67 1.04
C CYS A 174 -13.57 5.42 1.90
N VAL A 175 -13.13 4.33 1.26
CA VAL A 175 -12.56 3.17 1.94
C VAL A 175 -11.07 3.05 1.62
N VAL A 176 -10.26 2.81 2.64
CA VAL A 176 -8.83 2.51 2.54
C VAL A 176 -8.62 1.00 2.57
N LEU A 177 -7.82 0.47 1.65
CA LEU A 177 -7.31 -0.91 1.65
C LEU A 177 -5.86 -0.89 2.13
N GLU A 178 -5.54 -1.63 3.19
CA GLU A 178 -4.23 -1.57 3.82
C GLU A 178 -3.83 -2.88 4.51
N ASP A 179 -2.55 -3.23 4.43
CA ASP A 179 -1.94 -4.42 5.05
C ASP A 179 -1.04 -4.08 6.25
N ALA A 180 -0.83 -2.80 6.55
CA ALA A 180 0.06 -2.35 7.60
C ALA A 180 -0.65 -1.54 8.72
N PRO A 181 -0.29 -1.74 10.00
CA PRO A 181 -0.83 -0.94 11.10
C PRO A 181 -0.62 0.56 10.94
N ALA A 182 0.50 0.99 10.35
CA ALA A 182 0.76 2.41 10.09
C ALA A 182 -0.23 2.99 9.07
N GLY A 183 -0.55 2.24 8.01
CA GLY A 183 -1.48 2.67 6.99
C GLY A 183 -2.93 2.64 7.43
N VAL A 184 -3.35 1.62 8.18
CA VAL A 184 -4.69 1.62 8.81
C VAL A 184 -4.88 2.87 9.68
N ARG A 185 -3.89 3.20 10.52
CA ARG A 185 -3.92 4.43 11.34
C ARG A 185 -3.99 5.70 10.49
N SER A 186 -3.26 5.74 9.37
CA SER A 186 -3.30 6.86 8.43
C SER A 186 -4.70 7.03 7.82
N GLY A 187 -5.33 5.95 7.37
CA GLY A 187 -6.69 5.96 6.83
C GLY A 187 -7.73 6.43 7.87
N GLN A 188 -7.64 5.91 9.10
CA GLN A 188 -8.49 6.33 10.22
C GLN A 188 -8.29 7.80 10.56
N ALA A 189 -7.05 8.27 10.62
CA ALA A 189 -6.73 9.67 10.89
C ALA A 189 -7.23 10.62 9.79
N ALA A 190 -7.33 10.15 8.55
CA ALA A 190 -7.92 10.88 7.44
C ALA A 190 -9.47 10.93 7.51
N GLY A 191 -10.08 10.10 8.35
CA GLY A 191 -11.54 9.96 8.46
C GLY A 191 -12.14 8.95 7.50
N CYS A 192 -11.32 8.11 6.86
CA CYS A 192 -11.78 7.06 5.96
C CYS A 192 -12.26 5.83 6.73
N LYS A 193 -13.16 5.05 6.11
CA LYS A 193 -13.37 3.66 6.48
C LYS A 193 -12.13 2.83 6.11
N THR A 194 -11.77 1.80 6.88
CA THR A 194 -10.56 0.99 6.60
C THR A 194 -10.86 -0.51 6.54
N ILE A 195 -10.34 -1.18 5.51
CA ILE A 195 -10.26 -2.63 5.41
C ILE A 195 -8.79 -3.03 5.58
N GLY A 196 -8.49 -3.71 6.68
CA GLY A 196 -7.19 -4.32 6.95
C GLY A 196 -7.03 -5.67 6.23
N LEU A 197 -5.85 -5.93 5.67
CA LEU A 197 -5.47 -7.17 5.01
C LEU A 197 -4.40 -7.91 5.82
N LEU A 198 -4.42 -9.25 5.82
CA LEU A 198 -3.47 -10.10 6.56
C LEU A 198 -2.33 -10.63 5.67
N THR A 199 -1.93 -9.84 4.70
CA THR A 199 -0.91 -10.17 3.69
C THR A 199 0.51 -9.92 4.19
N SER A 200 0.72 -8.93 5.06
CA SER A 200 2.06 -8.58 5.58
C SER A 200 2.23 -8.76 7.08
N HIS A 201 1.20 -8.47 7.89
CA HIS A 201 1.26 -8.48 9.35
C HIS A 201 0.39 -9.56 9.98
N SER A 202 0.68 -9.91 11.24
CA SER A 202 -0.13 -10.86 11.98
C SER A 202 -1.53 -10.29 12.28
N ARG A 203 -2.48 -11.20 12.50
CA ARG A 203 -3.82 -10.84 12.94
C ARG A 203 -3.80 -10.01 14.22
N GLU A 204 -2.98 -10.36 15.20
CA GLU A 204 -2.92 -9.59 16.45
C GLU A 204 -2.45 -8.14 16.22
N GLN A 205 -1.47 -7.94 15.33
CA GLN A 205 -0.97 -6.60 15.00
C GLN A 205 -2.04 -5.75 14.31
N MET A 206 -2.82 -6.33 13.40
CA MET A 206 -3.88 -5.63 12.68
C MET A 206 -5.11 -5.38 13.57
N GLU A 207 -5.48 -6.33 14.42
CA GLU A 207 -6.58 -6.15 15.39
C GLU A 207 -6.27 -5.05 16.41
N ALA A 208 -5.00 -4.87 16.79
CA ALA A 208 -4.58 -3.82 17.71
C ALA A 208 -4.89 -2.40 17.20
N VAL A 209 -4.93 -2.19 15.88
CA VAL A 209 -5.32 -0.90 15.26
C VAL A 209 -6.78 -0.81 14.86
N LYS A 210 -7.57 -1.87 15.08
CA LYS A 210 -9.04 -1.88 14.96
C LYS A 210 -9.55 -1.33 13.62
N PRO A 211 -9.17 -1.89 12.46
CA PRO A 211 -9.80 -1.51 11.20
C PRO A 211 -11.31 -1.83 11.24
N ASP A 212 -12.15 -1.12 10.47
CA ASP A 212 -13.58 -1.43 10.36
C ASP A 212 -13.83 -2.89 9.94
N PHE A 213 -12.97 -3.41 9.06
CA PHE A 213 -12.98 -4.80 8.62
C PHE A 213 -11.56 -5.35 8.57
N LEU A 214 -11.41 -6.65 8.86
CA LEU A 214 -10.15 -7.36 8.73
C LEU A 214 -10.39 -8.64 7.91
N VAL A 215 -9.65 -8.79 6.82
CA VAL A 215 -9.78 -9.92 5.90
C VAL A 215 -8.41 -10.50 5.55
N LYS A 216 -8.39 -11.72 5.03
CA LYS A 216 -7.16 -12.39 4.61
C LYS A 216 -6.41 -11.60 3.53
N ASP A 217 -7.09 -11.32 2.43
CA ASP A 217 -6.58 -10.60 1.26
C ASP A 217 -7.78 -10.08 0.44
N LEU A 218 -7.55 -9.48 -0.73
CA LEU A 218 -8.63 -8.92 -1.55
C LEU A 218 -9.53 -9.99 -2.20
N SER A 219 -9.22 -11.28 -2.13
CA SER A 219 -10.16 -12.33 -2.55
C SER A 219 -11.40 -12.42 -1.65
N SER A 220 -11.31 -11.89 -0.43
CA SER A 220 -12.42 -11.74 0.51
C SER A 220 -13.21 -10.43 0.33
N VAL A 221 -12.91 -9.64 -0.70
CA VAL A 221 -13.61 -8.38 -1.00
C VAL A 221 -14.12 -8.41 -2.43
N SER A 222 -15.39 -8.08 -2.62
CA SER A 222 -15.97 -7.86 -3.94
C SER A 222 -16.28 -6.38 -4.12
N MET A 223 -15.98 -5.85 -5.28
CA MET A 223 -16.28 -4.46 -5.63
C MET A 223 -17.19 -4.47 -6.84
N LYS A 224 -18.10 -3.50 -6.90
CA LYS A 224 -18.93 -3.29 -8.07
C LYS A 224 -19.03 -1.81 -8.36
N CYS A 225 -18.56 -1.41 -9.53
CA CYS A 225 -18.72 -0.03 -9.98
C CYS A 225 -20.21 0.31 -10.13
N THR A 226 -20.59 1.50 -9.68
CA THR A 226 -21.94 2.08 -9.81
C THR A 226 -21.87 3.39 -10.60
N GLU A 227 -23.00 4.09 -10.74
CA GLU A 227 -23.04 5.39 -11.43
C GLU A 227 -22.36 6.52 -10.63
N ASN A 228 -22.24 6.35 -9.30
CA ASN A 228 -21.84 7.40 -8.38
C ASN A 228 -20.76 6.96 -7.36
N GLY A 229 -20.14 5.80 -7.56
CA GLY A 229 -19.17 5.24 -6.62
C GLY A 229 -18.96 3.75 -6.80
N VAL A 230 -18.69 3.05 -5.71
CA VAL A 230 -18.40 1.63 -5.66
C VAL A 230 -19.18 0.99 -4.51
N ASP A 231 -19.92 -0.07 -4.81
CA ASP A 231 -20.45 -0.97 -3.79
C ASP A 231 -19.36 -1.97 -3.40
N VAL A 232 -18.97 -1.96 -2.12
CA VAL A 232 -17.94 -2.82 -1.56
C VAL A 232 -18.59 -3.86 -0.65
N THR A 233 -18.42 -5.13 -0.98
CA THR A 233 -18.88 -6.27 -0.19
C THR A 233 -17.69 -6.96 0.45
N VAL A 234 -17.66 -6.98 1.77
CA VAL A 234 -16.66 -7.71 2.56
C VAL A 234 -17.24 -9.06 2.97
N HIS A 235 -16.57 -10.14 2.61
CA HIS A 235 -16.93 -11.50 3.01
C HIS A 235 -16.19 -11.83 4.30
N LEU A 236 -16.93 -11.96 5.39
CA LEU A 236 -16.36 -12.22 6.71
C LEU A 236 -16.03 -13.71 6.83
N GLU A 237 -14.83 -14.00 7.31
CA GLU A 237 -14.47 -15.35 7.76
C GLU A 237 -15.19 -15.63 9.10
N ASP A 238 -15.57 -16.91 9.32
CA ASP A 238 -16.17 -17.37 10.58
C ASP A 238 -15.14 -17.43 11.73
#